data_AF-A0A0Q6T0Y9-F1
#
_entry.id   AF-A0A0Q6T0Y9-F1
#
_cell.length_a   1.000
_cell.length_b   1.000
_cell.length_c   1.000
_cell.angle_alpha   90.00
_cell.angle_beta   90.00
_cell.angle_gamma   90.00
#
_symmetry.space_group_name_H-M   'P 1'
#
loop_
_entity.id
_entity.type
_entity.pdbx_description
1 polymer ?
#
loop_
_entity_poly.entity_id
_entity_poly.type
_entity_poly.pdbx_seq_one_letter_code
_entity_poly.pdbx_strand_id
1 'polypeptide(L)'
;MKHRLAPITLALTLLLATAHAQQQPLAPTGRWAHQGVGSAPTPPMGWSSWNAFHMDLTEQRVLDSAQVIVDTGLATAGYRSINIDDGWWRQRRASDGRMQVRTNLFPSAGTGGAAGTSLRPFTDKIHAMGLKAGLYSDIGRNACSQAYNTDSPNLPEGSQAEREVGLMDNVERDIALYFGDWNFDFIKVDGCGLSSYGKDRPPVTSGRFREFGPTVIEGNANQSDMDGARALYGRVTQALRSVRPRGDYVLSVCLWGAANVRSWGAEVGTMWRTSRDIAPSFSQMLHNFDTVATREFYAGPGRWNDPDMLEIGNGDFDGSHLLEARTHIGLWAIVAAPLMIGTDLSKAPPALIDVLKAPEVVAINQDPAGNQGVLAYADSDRQILVKTLADGRKAVLLFNRTGSPARFTLTAEHLKMDATAPIALRDAWARADAGTFTDKREFELKPLEALLFTATGKHQLPRGYYVSERPANVYVARDGIRALEQDPIGYRALASWATTDNGGTRPAYAGWGGPRADSTPYDQALSVQRQAFRHGIGALADSRLQVQVAPGSQRFVARVGVDDSTRGKTAAVSFEVWGDGRRLAATAPMKFNQAARDLSADLRGVKLIELIARQHGADTTGPVVVTWGAARIE
;
A
#
# COMPACT_ATOMS: atom_id res chain seq x y z
N MET A 1 73.58 24.73 25.36
CA MET A 1 72.14 24.52 25.13
C MET A 1 71.93 23.65 23.89
N LYS A 2 71.83 22.33 24.04
CA LYS A 2 71.35 21.44 22.97
C LYS A 2 70.60 20.28 23.62
N HIS A 3 69.28 20.31 23.46
CA HIS A 3 68.32 19.37 24.01
C HIS A 3 68.41 18.01 23.31
N ARG A 4 68.23 16.95 24.11
CA ARG A 4 68.06 15.57 23.67
C ARG A 4 66.69 15.42 23.00
N LEU A 5 66.67 14.89 21.78
CA LEU A 5 65.47 14.41 21.09
C LEU A 5 65.29 12.93 21.43
N ALA A 6 64.18 12.61 22.10
CA ALA A 6 63.65 11.26 22.22
C ALA A 6 62.47 11.13 21.25
N PRO A 7 62.31 10.01 20.51
CA PRO A 7 61.16 9.82 19.65
C PRO A 7 59.96 9.39 20.49
N ILE A 8 58.90 10.21 20.48
CA ILE A 8 57.59 9.86 21.04
C ILE A 8 56.83 9.09 19.95
N THR A 9 56.65 7.79 20.18
CA THR A 9 55.73 6.94 19.42
C THR A 9 54.30 7.30 19.85
N LEU A 10 53.58 8.04 19.01
CA LEU A 10 52.17 8.35 19.23
C LEU A 10 51.32 7.24 18.60
N ALA A 11 50.85 6.31 19.42
CA ALA A 11 49.82 5.34 19.03
C ALA A 11 48.46 6.06 18.97
N LEU A 12 47.93 6.24 17.76
CA LEU A 12 46.61 6.82 17.51
C LEU A 12 45.60 5.69 17.31
N THR A 13 45.05 5.14 18.39
CA THR A 13 43.87 4.25 18.34
C THR A 13 42.61 5.10 18.46
N LEU A 14 42.07 5.57 17.33
CA LEU A 14 40.70 6.08 17.25
C LEU A 14 39.74 4.91 17.00
N LEU A 15 39.21 4.33 18.08
CA LEU A 15 38.02 3.47 18.04
C LEU A 15 36.79 4.38 18.07
N LEU A 16 36.30 4.79 16.90
CA LEU A 16 34.92 5.27 16.75
C LEU A 16 34.01 4.04 16.67
N ALA A 17 33.72 3.45 17.82
CA ALA A 17 32.59 2.54 17.95
C ALA A 17 31.31 3.40 17.94
N THR A 18 30.73 3.62 16.76
CA THR A 18 29.31 4.02 16.68
C THR A 18 28.49 2.83 17.15
N ALA A 19 28.26 2.75 18.45
CA ALA A 19 27.23 1.91 19.03
C ALA A 19 25.90 2.37 18.41
N HIS A 20 25.45 1.65 17.38
CA HIS A 20 24.04 1.63 17.03
C HIS A 20 23.33 1.07 18.25
N ALA A 21 22.84 1.95 19.12
CA ALA A 21 21.90 1.57 20.16
C ALA A 21 20.69 1.00 19.43
N GLN A 22 20.68 -0.32 19.27
CA GLN A 22 19.52 -1.08 18.82
C GLN A 22 18.40 -0.74 19.81
N GLN A 23 17.56 0.24 19.47
CA GLN A 23 16.39 0.54 20.26
C GLN A 23 15.64 -0.77 20.45
N GLN A 24 15.37 -1.13 21.70
CA GLN A 24 14.58 -2.32 21.98
C GLN A 24 13.28 -2.21 21.15
N PRO A 25 12.91 -3.22 20.37
CA PRO A 25 11.94 -3.06 19.28
C PRO A 25 10.50 -2.77 19.75
N LEU A 26 10.24 -2.70 21.06
CA LEU A 26 8.99 -2.26 21.68
C LEU A 26 9.13 -1.04 22.59
N ALA A 27 10.29 -0.37 22.58
CA ALA A 27 10.46 0.84 23.36
C ALA A 27 9.60 1.96 22.76
N PRO A 28 8.74 2.65 23.52
CA PRO A 28 7.98 3.79 23.03
C PRO A 28 8.94 4.91 22.59
N THR A 29 8.64 5.57 21.47
CA THR A 29 9.49 6.65 20.93
C THR A 29 8.98 8.05 21.29
N GLY A 30 7.69 8.19 21.62
CA GLY A 30 7.02 9.48 21.75
C GLY A 30 7.00 10.33 20.48
N ARG A 31 7.32 9.73 19.33
CA ARG A 31 7.44 10.41 18.04
C ARG A 31 6.80 9.57 16.94
N TRP A 32 6.09 10.23 16.04
CA TRP A 32 5.56 9.60 14.84
C TRP A 32 6.72 9.06 13.99
N ALA A 33 6.74 7.75 13.79
CA ALA A 33 7.88 7.04 13.23
C ALA A 33 7.96 7.18 11.71
N HIS A 34 6.82 7.22 11.00
CA HIS A 34 6.80 7.41 9.55
C HIS A 34 7.41 8.76 9.18
N GLN A 35 8.60 8.70 8.59
CA GLN A 35 9.26 9.83 7.94
C GLN A 35 8.80 9.79 6.48
N GLY A 36 8.04 10.79 6.03
CA GLY A 36 7.53 10.84 4.66
C GLY A 36 8.63 10.55 3.63
N VAL A 37 8.30 9.71 2.65
CA VAL A 37 9.12 9.49 1.46
C VAL A 37 8.41 10.20 0.33
N GLY A 38 9.08 11.13 -0.35
CA GLY A 38 8.46 11.89 -1.44
C GLY A 38 7.19 12.64 -1.01
N SER A 39 6.28 12.84 -1.97
CA SER A 39 5.03 13.57 -1.77
C SER A 39 3.85 12.88 -2.48
N ALA A 40 3.01 12.22 -1.68
CA ALA A 40 1.75 11.61 -2.11
C ALA A 40 0.67 11.80 -1.02
N PRO A 41 0.17 13.03 -0.78
CA PRO A 41 -0.78 13.32 0.30
C PRO A 41 -2.13 12.61 0.11
N THR A 42 -2.49 12.30 -1.13
CA THR A 42 -3.59 11.41 -1.54
C THR A 42 -3.03 10.30 -2.44
N PRO A 43 -3.77 9.20 -2.71
CA PRO A 43 -3.30 8.14 -3.58
C PRO A 43 -2.93 8.70 -4.97
N PRO A 44 -1.76 8.38 -5.54
CA PRO A 44 -1.39 8.86 -6.87
C PRO A 44 -2.41 8.46 -7.93
N MET A 45 -2.70 9.37 -8.86
CA MET A 45 -3.55 9.12 -10.02
C MET A 45 -2.78 9.42 -11.31
N GLY A 46 -2.95 8.57 -12.32
CA GLY A 46 -2.21 8.71 -13.56
C GLY A 46 -2.47 7.60 -14.57
N TRP A 47 -1.51 7.39 -15.45
CA TRP A 47 -1.51 6.41 -16.51
C TRP A 47 -0.14 5.76 -16.62
N SER A 48 -0.09 4.47 -16.96
CA SER A 48 1.14 3.71 -17.18
C SER A 48 1.06 2.92 -18.48
N SER A 49 2.18 2.86 -19.21
CA SER A 49 2.19 2.33 -20.58
C SER A 49 2.13 0.82 -20.71
N TRP A 50 2.39 0.05 -19.65
CA TRP A 50 2.67 -1.38 -19.75
C TRP A 50 1.51 -2.20 -20.32
N ASN A 51 0.30 -2.09 -19.75
CA ASN A 51 -0.85 -2.88 -20.22
C ASN A 51 -1.34 -2.44 -21.61
N ALA A 52 -1.04 -1.21 -22.02
CA ALA A 52 -1.41 -0.68 -23.33
C ALA A 52 -0.44 -1.13 -24.44
N PHE A 53 0.87 -1.08 -24.16
CA PHE A 53 1.89 -1.12 -25.20
C PHE A 53 3.03 -2.11 -24.93
N HIS A 54 3.13 -2.68 -23.73
CA HIS A 54 4.28 -3.48 -23.29
C HIS A 54 5.60 -2.76 -23.66
N MET A 55 6.52 -3.46 -24.33
CA MET A 55 7.79 -2.91 -24.83
C MET A 55 7.68 -2.20 -26.18
N ASP A 56 6.50 -2.15 -26.81
CA ASP A 56 6.25 -1.46 -28.08
C ASP A 56 5.75 -0.02 -27.87
N LEU A 57 6.07 0.57 -26.70
CA LEU A 57 5.83 1.98 -26.44
C LEU A 57 6.67 2.87 -27.35
N THR A 58 6.09 3.99 -27.77
CA THR A 58 6.79 5.06 -28.48
C THR A 58 6.47 6.40 -27.84
N GLU A 59 7.36 7.38 -28.02
CA GLU A 59 7.13 8.76 -27.56
C GLU A 59 5.77 9.28 -28.04
N GLN A 60 5.42 9.04 -29.31
CA GLN A 60 4.14 9.50 -29.85
C GLN A 60 2.94 8.86 -29.14
N ARG A 61 2.92 7.54 -28.94
CA ARG A 61 1.82 6.83 -28.26
C ARG A 61 1.60 7.33 -26.82
N VAL A 62 2.70 7.62 -26.12
CA VAL A 62 2.65 8.17 -24.76
C VAL A 62 2.11 9.61 -24.77
N LEU A 63 2.58 10.45 -25.70
CA LEU A 63 2.08 11.83 -25.85
C LEU A 63 0.61 11.86 -26.26
N ASP A 64 0.16 10.95 -27.13
CA ASP A 64 -1.25 10.83 -27.52
C ASP A 64 -2.11 10.45 -26.31
N SER A 65 -1.66 9.50 -25.49
CA SER A 65 -2.36 9.12 -24.25
C SER A 65 -2.42 10.28 -23.26
N ALA A 66 -1.32 11.02 -23.10
CA ALA A 66 -1.27 12.22 -22.26
C ALA A 66 -2.22 13.32 -22.78
N GLN A 67 -2.35 13.47 -24.11
CA GLN A 67 -3.24 14.46 -24.71
C GLN A 67 -4.70 14.09 -24.46
N VAL A 68 -5.07 12.81 -24.60
CA VAL A 68 -6.42 12.33 -24.23
C VAL A 68 -6.73 12.65 -22.76
N ILE A 69 -5.77 12.48 -21.84
CA ILE A 69 -5.95 12.80 -20.42
C ILE A 69 -6.29 14.29 -20.22
N VAL A 70 -5.63 15.19 -20.95
CA VAL A 70 -5.91 16.63 -20.92
C VAL A 70 -7.28 16.93 -21.54
N ASP A 71 -7.51 16.49 -22.77
CA ASP A 71 -8.67 16.87 -23.59
C ASP A 71 -9.99 16.35 -23.00
N THR A 72 -9.96 15.19 -22.35
CA THR A 72 -11.15 14.59 -21.75
C THR A 72 -11.47 15.07 -20.34
N GLY A 73 -10.58 15.88 -19.75
CA GLY A 73 -10.70 16.37 -18.37
C GLY A 73 -10.27 15.36 -17.30
N LEU A 74 -9.69 14.21 -17.66
CA LEU A 74 -9.10 13.28 -16.69
C LEU A 74 -7.99 13.98 -15.87
N ALA A 75 -7.21 14.84 -16.52
CA ALA A 75 -6.22 15.66 -15.84
C ALA A 75 -6.87 16.48 -14.71
N THR A 76 -7.97 17.20 -15.01
CA THR A 76 -8.75 17.97 -14.04
C THR A 76 -9.31 17.11 -12.91
N ALA A 77 -9.71 15.87 -13.20
CA ALA A 77 -10.16 14.92 -12.19
C ALA A 77 -9.03 14.42 -11.26
N GLY A 78 -7.76 14.57 -11.65
CA GLY A 78 -6.60 14.26 -10.82
C GLY A 78 -5.56 13.34 -11.46
N TYR A 79 -5.84 12.76 -12.64
CA TYR A 79 -4.90 11.89 -13.35
C TYR A 79 -3.74 12.72 -13.91
N ARG A 80 -2.63 12.81 -13.19
CA ARG A 80 -1.51 13.70 -13.53
C ARG A 80 -0.22 12.99 -13.89
N SER A 81 0.00 11.77 -13.40
CA SER A 81 1.25 11.04 -13.66
C SER A 81 1.19 10.29 -14.99
N ILE A 82 2.16 10.50 -15.87
CA ILE A 82 2.31 9.81 -17.15
C ILE A 82 3.57 8.96 -17.08
N ASN A 83 3.40 7.66 -16.83
CA ASN A 83 4.50 6.75 -16.57
C ASN A 83 4.85 5.97 -17.84
N ILE A 84 6.13 6.05 -18.25
CA ILE A 84 6.69 5.10 -19.21
C ILE A 84 7.23 3.89 -18.43
N ASP A 85 6.74 2.70 -18.78
CA ASP A 85 7.17 1.43 -18.19
C ASP A 85 8.37 0.83 -18.95
N ASP A 86 8.66 -0.46 -18.78
CA ASP A 86 9.83 -1.14 -19.37
C ASP A 86 9.94 -0.97 -20.91
N GLY A 87 11.17 -0.94 -21.43
CA GLY A 87 11.48 -0.87 -22.87
C GLY A 87 12.07 0.44 -23.39
N TRP A 88 12.15 1.49 -22.57
CA TRP A 88 12.65 2.82 -23.01
C TRP A 88 14.17 2.91 -23.19
N TRP A 89 14.94 2.11 -22.46
CA TRP A 89 16.41 2.07 -22.53
C TRP A 89 16.92 1.22 -23.68
N ARG A 90 18.08 1.61 -24.21
CA ARG A 90 18.81 0.84 -25.21
C ARG A 90 19.89 -0.04 -24.58
N GLN A 91 20.77 0.56 -23.80
CA GLN A 91 21.92 -0.08 -23.13
C GLN A 91 22.64 0.94 -22.24
N ARG A 92 23.57 0.49 -21.39
CA ARG A 92 24.56 1.37 -20.76
C ARG A 92 25.69 1.67 -21.72
N ARG A 93 26.23 2.89 -21.65
CA ARG A 93 27.40 3.31 -22.42
C ARG A 93 28.66 2.69 -21.82
N ALA A 94 29.42 1.94 -22.63
CA ALA A 94 30.64 1.26 -22.19
C ALA A 94 31.69 2.15 -21.52
N SER A 95 31.81 3.43 -21.92
CA SER A 95 32.86 4.32 -21.42
C SER A 95 32.68 4.78 -19.97
N ASP A 96 31.44 4.88 -19.48
CA ASP A 96 31.14 5.48 -18.17
C ASP A 96 29.88 4.93 -17.48
N GLY A 97 29.20 3.96 -18.08
CA GLY A 97 28.00 3.32 -17.52
C GLY A 97 26.73 4.17 -17.58
N ARG A 98 26.74 5.34 -18.25
CA ARG A 98 25.55 6.19 -18.39
C ARG A 98 24.46 5.46 -19.20
N MET A 99 23.21 5.57 -18.77
CA MET A 99 22.08 5.01 -19.51
C MET A 99 21.90 5.68 -20.88
N GLN A 100 21.74 4.88 -21.93
CA GLN A 100 21.39 5.34 -23.28
C GLN A 100 19.94 4.99 -23.61
N VAL A 101 19.23 5.91 -24.25
CA VAL A 101 17.80 5.81 -24.59
C VAL A 101 17.63 5.24 -26.01
N ARG A 102 16.55 4.50 -26.27
CA ARG A 102 16.16 4.08 -27.62
C ARG A 102 15.61 5.24 -28.43
N THR A 103 16.43 5.86 -29.27
CA THR A 103 16.00 7.02 -30.08
C THR A 103 15.07 6.66 -31.24
N ASN A 104 14.95 5.38 -31.60
CA ASN A 104 13.93 4.92 -32.54
C ASN A 104 12.52 4.90 -31.92
N LEU A 105 12.42 4.62 -30.61
CA LEU A 105 11.15 4.67 -29.86
C LEU A 105 10.88 6.07 -29.29
N PHE A 106 11.94 6.78 -28.87
CA PHE A 106 11.90 8.14 -28.34
C PHE A 106 12.78 9.08 -29.19
N PRO A 107 12.30 9.53 -30.37
CA PRO A 107 13.08 10.38 -31.27
C PRO A 107 13.62 11.66 -30.64
N SER A 108 12.84 12.30 -29.74
CA SER A 108 13.30 13.51 -29.04
C SER A 108 14.51 13.28 -28.13
N ALA A 109 14.81 12.02 -27.79
CA ALA A 109 15.96 11.70 -26.96
C ALA A 109 17.30 11.85 -27.69
N GLY A 110 17.29 11.87 -29.03
CA GLY A 110 18.49 12.08 -29.84
C GLY A 110 18.95 13.54 -29.81
N THR A 111 19.82 13.88 -28.85
CA THR A 111 20.25 15.28 -28.63
C THR A 111 21.64 15.60 -29.19
N GLY A 112 22.39 14.62 -29.69
CA GLY A 112 23.68 14.82 -30.38
C GLY A 112 24.85 15.33 -29.53
N GLY A 113 24.64 15.70 -28.26
CA GLY A 113 25.68 16.22 -27.35
C GLY A 113 26.48 15.14 -26.61
N ALA A 114 27.28 15.54 -25.60
CA ALA A 114 28.18 14.65 -24.84
C ALA A 114 27.47 13.45 -24.14
N ALA A 115 26.16 13.58 -23.86
CA ALA A 115 25.34 12.50 -23.31
C ALA A 115 24.91 11.46 -24.37
N GLY A 116 24.95 11.79 -25.66
CA GLY A 116 24.44 10.99 -26.77
C GLY A 116 22.91 10.89 -26.83
N THR A 117 22.24 10.76 -25.68
CA THR A 117 20.77 10.72 -25.54
C THR A 117 20.29 11.38 -24.25
N SER A 118 19.04 11.88 -24.21
CA SER A 118 18.41 12.47 -23.02
C SER A 118 16.88 12.39 -23.06
N LEU A 119 16.20 11.93 -22.00
CA LEU A 119 14.73 12.00 -21.92
C LEU A 119 14.19 13.37 -21.50
N ARG A 120 15.06 14.35 -21.25
CA ARG A 120 14.63 15.70 -20.86
C ARG A 120 13.65 16.37 -21.84
N PRO A 121 13.86 16.32 -23.18
CA PRO A 121 12.89 16.87 -24.12
C PRO A 121 11.51 16.19 -24.03
N PHE A 122 11.47 14.89 -23.72
CA PHE A 122 10.22 14.16 -23.51
C PHE A 122 9.51 14.62 -22.23
N THR A 123 10.23 14.71 -21.10
CA THR A 123 9.64 15.18 -19.84
C THR A 123 9.18 16.64 -19.93
N ASP A 124 9.92 17.49 -20.64
CA ASP A 124 9.54 18.90 -20.85
C ASP A 124 8.22 19.02 -21.63
N LYS A 125 7.96 18.13 -22.60
CA LYS A 125 6.66 18.05 -23.30
C LYS A 125 5.54 17.68 -22.34
N ILE A 126 5.73 16.65 -21.50
CA ILE A 126 4.75 16.23 -20.49
C ILE A 126 4.48 17.37 -19.49
N HIS A 127 5.51 18.07 -19.04
CA HIS A 127 5.38 19.21 -18.13
C HIS A 127 4.68 20.41 -18.76
N ALA A 128 4.92 20.67 -20.05
CA ALA A 128 4.23 21.73 -20.79
C ALA A 128 2.70 21.49 -20.88
N MET A 129 2.25 20.24 -20.76
CA MET A 129 0.83 19.86 -20.66
C MET A 129 0.26 20.01 -19.24
N GLY A 130 1.06 20.43 -18.26
CA GLY A 130 0.67 20.50 -16.85
C GLY A 130 0.59 19.13 -16.17
N LEU A 131 1.25 18.12 -16.73
CA LEU A 131 1.30 16.75 -16.22
C LEU A 131 2.65 16.46 -15.55
N LYS A 132 2.77 15.26 -14.98
CA LYS A 132 3.94 14.76 -14.25
C LYS A 132 4.55 13.59 -15.01
N ALA A 133 5.87 13.57 -15.19
CA ALA A 133 6.54 12.52 -15.94
C ALA A 133 6.99 11.40 -15.00
N GLY A 134 6.67 10.15 -15.33
CA GLY A 134 7.09 8.97 -14.58
C GLY A 134 7.94 8.00 -15.39
N LEU A 135 8.84 7.30 -14.69
CA LEU A 135 9.80 6.37 -15.27
C LEU A 135 9.71 5.00 -14.58
N TYR A 136 10.13 3.96 -15.28
CA TYR A 136 10.35 2.62 -14.73
C TYR A 136 11.84 2.29 -14.63
N SER A 137 12.21 1.54 -13.59
CA SER A 137 13.49 0.85 -13.46
C SER A 137 13.33 -0.41 -12.61
N ASP A 138 14.41 -1.19 -12.44
CA ASP A 138 14.47 -2.38 -11.60
C ASP A 138 15.57 -2.21 -10.55
N ILE A 139 15.36 -2.67 -9.33
CA ILE A 139 16.32 -2.52 -8.24
C ILE A 139 17.58 -3.39 -8.41
N GLY A 140 17.47 -4.50 -9.14
CA GLY A 140 18.59 -5.38 -9.49
C GLY A 140 19.38 -4.87 -10.69
N ARG A 141 20.19 -5.75 -11.31
CA ARG A 141 21.01 -5.37 -12.49
C ARG A 141 20.22 -5.38 -13.79
N ASN A 142 19.16 -6.16 -13.87
CA ASN A 142 18.41 -6.41 -15.09
C ASN A 142 16.91 -6.30 -14.79
N ALA A 143 16.16 -5.80 -15.77
CA ALA A 143 14.74 -5.53 -15.65
C ALA A 143 13.87 -6.78 -15.83
N CYS A 144 12.56 -6.65 -15.61
CA CYS A 144 11.61 -7.74 -15.80
C CYS A 144 11.52 -8.20 -17.25
N SER A 145 11.50 -7.28 -18.24
CA SER A 145 11.44 -7.64 -19.65
C SER A 145 12.55 -8.60 -20.08
N GLN A 146 13.75 -8.44 -19.54
CA GLN A 146 14.91 -9.27 -19.85
C GLN A 146 14.76 -10.73 -19.37
N ALA A 147 13.87 -10.98 -18.39
CA ALA A 147 13.54 -12.31 -17.89
C ALA A 147 12.25 -12.89 -18.50
N TYR A 148 11.24 -12.05 -18.77
CA TYR A 148 9.88 -12.50 -19.08
C TYR A 148 9.39 -12.14 -20.50
N ASN A 149 10.10 -11.27 -21.23
CA ASN A 149 9.80 -10.90 -22.60
C ASN A 149 11.01 -11.13 -23.51
N THR A 150 11.54 -12.37 -23.48
CA THR A 150 12.86 -12.72 -24.05
C THR A 150 12.96 -12.59 -25.57
N ASP A 151 11.82 -12.50 -26.26
CA ASP A 151 11.71 -12.44 -27.71
C ASP A 151 11.45 -11.02 -28.22
N SER A 152 11.33 -10.03 -27.32
CA SER A 152 11.09 -8.65 -27.72
C SER A 152 12.29 -8.07 -28.50
N PRO A 153 12.05 -7.37 -29.62
CA PRO A 153 13.11 -6.67 -30.35
C PRO A 153 13.67 -5.46 -29.58
N ASN A 154 13.00 -5.05 -28.49
CA ASN A 154 13.34 -3.85 -27.72
C ASN A 154 14.12 -4.18 -26.42
N LEU A 155 14.66 -5.39 -26.31
CA LEU A 155 15.55 -5.79 -25.20
C LEU A 155 16.92 -5.09 -25.24
N PRO A 156 17.53 -4.77 -24.08
CA PRO A 156 18.84 -4.13 -24.03
C PRO A 156 19.91 -4.79 -24.90
N GLU A 157 20.74 -3.95 -25.54
CA GLU A 157 21.76 -4.34 -26.51
C GLU A 157 23.18 -4.36 -25.91
N GLY A 158 24.15 -4.85 -26.70
CA GLY A 158 25.57 -4.77 -26.38
C GLY A 158 26.12 -5.97 -25.61
N SER A 159 27.23 -5.80 -24.90
CA SER A 159 27.84 -6.78 -24.01
C SER A 159 26.99 -7.05 -22.76
N GLN A 160 27.37 -8.04 -21.94
CA GLN A 160 26.65 -8.34 -20.69
C GLN A 160 26.55 -7.12 -19.77
N ALA A 161 27.64 -6.35 -19.59
CA ALA A 161 27.63 -5.15 -18.75
C ALA A 161 26.79 -4.00 -19.34
N GLU A 162 26.74 -3.89 -20.67
CA GLU A 162 25.90 -2.87 -21.35
C GLU A 162 24.41 -3.20 -21.23
N ARG A 163 24.04 -4.47 -21.09
CA ARG A 163 22.64 -4.89 -20.88
C ARG A 163 22.13 -4.75 -19.45
N GLU A 164 22.99 -4.47 -18.47
CA GLU A 164 22.59 -4.36 -17.07
C GLU A 164 21.94 -3.01 -16.77
N VAL A 165 20.71 -2.83 -17.24
CA VAL A 165 19.99 -1.55 -17.21
C VAL A 165 19.30 -1.21 -15.88
N GLY A 166 19.28 -2.13 -14.93
CA GLY A 166 18.73 -1.92 -13.59
C GLY A 166 19.65 -1.09 -12.68
N LEU A 167 19.14 -0.66 -11.53
CA LEU A 167 19.77 0.28 -10.61
C LEU A 167 20.89 -0.32 -9.77
N MET A 168 20.98 -1.65 -9.65
CA MET A 168 22.04 -2.27 -8.85
C MET A 168 23.42 -1.79 -9.34
N ASP A 169 24.27 -1.46 -8.39
CA ASP A 169 25.60 -0.85 -8.62
C ASP A 169 25.58 0.58 -9.20
N ASN A 170 24.41 1.17 -9.53
CA ASN A 170 24.28 2.46 -10.21
C ASN A 170 23.26 3.45 -9.60
N VAL A 171 22.62 3.13 -8.47
CA VAL A 171 21.51 3.90 -7.86
C VAL A 171 21.77 5.42 -7.85
N GLU A 172 22.88 5.88 -7.28
CA GLU A 172 23.15 7.32 -7.10
C GLU A 172 23.31 8.02 -8.45
N ARG A 173 24.01 7.39 -9.40
CA ARG A 173 24.22 7.91 -10.76
C ARG A 173 22.91 8.00 -11.51
N ASP A 174 22.14 6.92 -11.50
CA ASP A 174 20.92 6.81 -12.30
C ASP A 174 19.82 7.69 -11.72
N ILE A 175 19.69 7.78 -10.40
CA ILE A 175 18.74 8.72 -9.79
C ILE A 175 19.14 10.18 -10.04
N ALA A 176 20.43 10.52 -10.01
CA ALA A 176 20.90 11.84 -10.42
C ALA A 176 20.60 12.14 -11.90
N LEU A 177 20.71 11.13 -12.77
CA LEU A 177 20.33 11.26 -14.18
C LEU A 177 18.81 11.44 -14.35
N TYR A 178 18.01 10.54 -13.79
CA TYR A 178 16.57 10.49 -14.02
C TYR A 178 15.86 11.70 -13.40
N PHE A 179 16.21 12.05 -12.16
CA PHE A 179 15.56 13.16 -11.48
C PHE A 179 16.34 14.47 -11.68
N GLY A 180 17.67 14.47 -11.63
CA GLY A 180 18.47 15.69 -11.81
C GLY A 180 18.43 16.20 -13.26
N ASP A 181 18.99 15.42 -14.18
CA ASP A 181 19.14 15.83 -15.58
C ASP A 181 17.81 15.79 -16.35
N TRP A 182 17.12 14.64 -16.28
CA TRP A 182 15.92 14.37 -17.06
C TRP A 182 14.63 14.85 -16.40
N ASN A 183 14.66 15.30 -15.15
CA ASN A 183 13.53 15.94 -14.49
C ASN A 183 12.24 15.08 -14.42
N PHE A 184 12.37 13.78 -14.15
CA PHE A 184 11.21 12.95 -13.80
C PHE A 184 10.65 13.31 -12.41
N ASP A 185 9.34 13.06 -12.22
CA ASP A 185 8.60 13.29 -10.96
C ASP A 185 8.18 11.97 -10.27
N PHE A 186 8.15 10.87 -11.01
CA PHE A 186 7.70 9.57 -10.51
C PHE A 186 8.69 8.48 -10.94
N ILE A 187 8.98 7.52 -10.07
CA ILE A 187 9.66 6.29 -10.47
C ILE A 187 9.00 5.04 -9.88
N LYS A 188 8.69 4.06 -10.75
CA LYS A 188 8.40 2.67 -10.37
C LYS A 188 9.71 1.91 -10.35
N VAL A 189 10.01 1.24 -9.24
CA VAL A 189 11.22 0.42 -9.08
C VAL A 189 10.83 -1.02 -8.81
N ASP A 190 11.05 -1.88 -9.79
CA ASP A 190 10.71 -3.31 -9.80
C ASP A 190 11.73 -4.21 -9.12
N GLY A 191 11.37 -5.49 -8.96
CA GLY A 191 12.13 -6.49 -8.22
C GLY A 191 12.63 -7.70 -9.00
N CYS A 192 12.43 -7.79 -10.32
CA CYS A 192 12.81 -8.98 -11.10
C CYS A 192 14.31 -9.25 -11.04
N GLY A 193 15.11 -8.20 -10.99
CA GLY A 193 16.55 -8.31 -10.79
C GLY A 193 16.95 -9.01 -9.48
N LEU A 194 16.05 -9.15 -8.51
CA LEU A 194 16.24 -9.85 -7.23
C LEU A 194 15.66 -11.27 -7.19
N SER A 195 14.84 -11.69 -8.17
CA SER A 195 14.12 -12.98 -8.14
C SER A 195 14.35 -13.85 -9.38
N SER A 196 14.65 -13.25 -10.53
CA SER A 196 14.58 -13.92 -11.84
C SER A 196 15.93 -14.28 -12.45
N TYR A 197 17.05 -13.97 -11.79
CA TYR A 197 18.42 -14.12 -12.33
C TYR A 197 19.32 -15.07 -11.52
N GLY A 198 18.75 -16.08 -10.86
CA GLY A 198 19.51 -17.16 -10.23
C GLY A 198 20.23 -18.07 -11.25
N LYS A 199 21.27 -18.80 -10.80
CA LYS A 199 22.11 -19.69 -11.65
C LYS A 199 21.35 -20.61 -12.61
N ASP A 200 20.22 -21.15 -12.16
CA ASP A 200 19.48 -22.17 -12.90
C ASP A 200 18.43 -21.56 -13.86
N ARG A 201 18.36 -20.23 -13.95
CA ARG A 201 17.38 -19.51 -14.78
C ARG A 201 17.87 -19.40 -16.24
N PRO A 202 16.98 -19.57 -17.24
CA PRO A 202 17.35 -19.49 -18.66
C PRO A 202 18.15 -18.24 -19.08
N PRO A 203 17.85 -17.02 -18.57
CA PRO A 203 18.65 -15.84 -18.87
C PRO A 203 20.13 -15.97 -18.44
N VAL A 204 20.41 -16.66 -17.33
CA VAL A 204 21.76 -16.85 -16.79
C VAL A 204 22.46 -18.03 -17.45
N THR A 205 21.78 -19.18 -17.59
CA THR A 205 22.36 -20.38 -18.21
C THR A 205 22.72 -20.18 -19.67
N SER A 206 22.04 -19.27 -20.38
CA SER A 206 22.41 -18.84 -21.74
C SER A 206 23.69 -17.99 -21.81
N GLY A 207 24.28 -17.60 -20.67
CA GLY A 207 25.45 -16.72 -20.59
C GLY A 207 25.15 -15.24 -20.87
N ARG A 208 23.89 -14.88 -21.11
CA ARG A 208 23.51 -13.50 -21.47
C ARG A 208 23.57 -12.55 -20.27
N PHE A 209 23.34 -13.05 -19.07
CA PHE A 209 23.24 -12.25 -17.84
C PHE A 209 24.08 -12.83 -16.71
N ARG A 210 24.59 -11.97 -15.82
CA ARG A 210 25.29 -12.41 -14.62
C ARG A 210 24.32 -13.05 -13.66
N GLU A 211 24.79 -14.11 -13.00
CA GLU A 211 24.07 -14.70 -11.88
C GLU A 211 23.89 -13.66 -10.77
N PHE A 212 22.69 -13.64 -10.21
CA PHE A 212 22.37 -13.04 -8.94
C PHE A 212 21.53 -14.04 -8.14
N GLY A 213 22.05 -14.49 -6.99
CA GLY A 213 21.29 -15.37 -6.10
C GLY A 213 19.98 -14.67 -5.70
N PRO A 214 18.80 -15.32 -5.80
CA PRO A 214 17.55 -14.64 -5.54
C PRO A 214 17.47 -14.22 -4.07
N THR A 215 17.38 -12.91 -3.82
CA THR A 215 17.10 -12.36 -2.49
C THR A 215 15.59 -12.28 -2.24
N VAL A 216 14.78 -12.30 -3.31
CA VAL A 216 13.33 -12.39 -3.21
C VAL A 216 12.87 -13.71 -3.81
N ILE A 217 12.24 -14.54 -2.99
CA ILE A 217 11.59 -15.78 -3.43
C ILE A 217 10.09 -15.56 -3.33
N GLU A 218 9.46 -15.33 -4.48
CA GLU A 218 8.03 -15.12 -4.57
C GLU A 218 7.23 -16.25 -3.93
N GLY A 219 6.20 -15.89 -3.17
CA GLY A 219 5.41 -16.85 -2.41
C GLY A 219 6.14 -17.48 -1.22
N ASN A 220 7.42 -17.17 -0.96
CA ASN A 220 8.15 -17.70 0.20
C ASN A 220 8.92 -16.61 0.93
N ALA A 221 8.21 -15.89 1.81
CA ALA A 221 8.81 -14.85 2.64
C ALA A 221 9.94 -15.39 3.52
N ASN A 222 9.82 -16.61 4.07
CA ASN A 222 10.83 -17.25 4.94
C ASN A 222 12.19 -17.47 4.27
N GLN A 223 12.22 -17.61 2.94
CA GLN A 223 13.47 -17.77 2.20
C GLN A 223 13.92 -16.47 1.53
N SER A 224 13.12 -15.39 1.63
CA SER A 224 13.48 -14.09 1.09
C SER A 224 14.34 -13.31 2.11
N ASP A 225 15.36 -12.61 1.61
CA ASP A 225 16.15 -11.64 2.37
C ASP A 225 15.42 -10.28 2.40
N MET A 226 14.55 -10.13 3.39
CA MET A 226 13.77 -8.92 3.59
C MET A 226 14.63 -7.68 3.88
N ASP A 227 15.66 -7.84 4.72
CA ASP A 227 16.52 -6.73 5.13
C ASP A 227 17.40 -6.26 3.97
N GLY A 228 17.92 -7.19 3.15
CA GLY A 228 18.64 -6.88 1.93
C GLY A 228 17.76 -6.14 0.91
N ALA A 229 16.53 -6.61 0.68
CA ALA A 229 15.59 -5.92 -0.20
C ALA A 229 15.27 -4.50 0.31
N ARG A 230 14.93 -4.35 1.60
CA ARG A 230 14.69 -3.06 2.24
C ARG A 230 15.89 -2.11 2.12
N ALA A 231 17.10 -2.62 2.32
CA ALA A 231 18.33 -1.81 2.21
C ALA A 231 18.54 -1.28 0.78
N LEU A 232 18.30 -2.10 -0.24
CA LEU A 232 18.42 -1.68 -1.64
C LEU A 232 17.43 -0.57 -1.98
N TYR A 233 16.14 -0.74 -1.65
CA TYR A 233 15.14 0.32 -1.86
C TYR A 233 15.42 1.57 -1.02
N GLY A 234 15.89 1.41 0.22
CA GLY A 234 16.30 2.53 1.07
C GLY A 234 17.43 3.36 0.47
N ARG A 235 18.35 2.74 -0.28
CA ARG A 235 19.39 3.45 -1.02
C ARG A 235 18.81 4.30 -2.15
N VAL A 236 17.77 3.82 -2.84
CA VAL A 236 17.02 4.63 -3.83
C VAL A 236 16.37 5.83 -3.16
N THR A 237 15.72 5.62 -2.01
CA THR A 237 15.13 6.70 -1.20
C THR A 237 16.17 7.77 -0.83
N GLN A 238 17.36 7.35 -0.40
CA GLN A 238 18.44 8.25 -0.01
C GLN A 238 18.99 9.05 -1.20
N ALA A 239 19.18 8.39 -2.36
CA ALA A 239 19.59 9.06 -3.58
C ALA A 239 18.55 10.10 -4.04
N LEU A 240 17.26 9.75 -4.00
CA LEU A 240 16.17 10.68 -4.32
C LEU A 240 16.14 11.88 -3.39
N ARG A 241 16.26 11.68 -2.08
CA ARG A 241 16.36 12.78 -1.10
C ARG A 241 17.54 13.72 -1.38
N SER A 242 18.65 13.17 -1.88
CA SER A 242 19.84 13.97 -2.22
C SER A 242 19.62 14.82 -3.47
N VAL A 243 18.94 14.29 -4.49
CA VAL A 243 18.69 14.97 -5.78
C VAL A 243 17.45 15.88 -5.73
N ARG A 244 16.47 15.55 -4.90
CA ARG A 244 15.19 16.26 -4.71
C ARG A 244 14.91 16.45 -3.21
N PRO A 245 15.65 17.36 -2.52
CA PRO A 245 15.53 17.55 -1.08
C PRO A 245 14.15 18.08 -0.62
N ARG A 246 13.34 18.61 -1.54
CA ARG A 246 11.96 19.03 -1.25
C ARG A 246 10.96 17.86 -1.22
N GLY A 247 11.36 16.66 -1.65
CA GLY A 247 10.47 15.50 -1.70
C GLY A 247 9.41 15.59 -2.79
N ASP A 248 9.62 16.40 -3.83
CA ASP A 248 8.73 16.57 -4.99
C ASP A 248 8.85 15.40 -5.97
N TYR A 249 8.67 14.18 -5.47
CA TYR A 249 8.65 12.94 -6.25
C TYR A 249 7.72 11.88 -5.65
N VAL A 250 7.36 10.89 -6.46
CA VAL A 250 6.66 9.66 -6.06
C VAL A 250 7.58 8.46 -6.31
N LEU A 251 7.70 7.56 -5.34
CA LEU A 251 8.47 6.32 -5.44
C LEU A 251 7.55 5.13 -5.22
N SER A 252 7.25 4.40 -6.30
CA SER A 252 6.49 3.15 -6.26
C SER A 252 7.44 1.96 -6.13
N VAL A 253 7.30 1.24 -5.01
CA VAL A 253 8.06 0.01 -4.72
C VAL A 253 7.29 -1.19 -5.30
N CYS A 254 7.84 -1.83 -6.31
CA CYS A 254 7.22 -2.98 -6.97
C CYS A 254 7.97 -4.28 -6.60
N LEU A 255 7.50 -4.94 -5.54
CA LEU A 255 7.95 -6.27 -5.10
C LEU A 255 6.80 -7.28 -5.01
N TRP A 256 5.65 -6.98 -5.63
CA TRP A 256 4.52 -7.89 -5.75
C TRP A 256 3.94 -8.43 -4.43
N GLY A 257 4.08 -7.69 -3.32
CA GLY A 257 3.74 -8.16 -1.97
C GLY A 257 4.76 -9.13 -1.35
N ALA A 258 5.83 -9.51 -2.07
CA ALA A 258 6.88 -10.40 -1.59
C ALA A 258 7.78 -9.74 -0.54
N ALA A 259 8.64 -10.55 0.10
CA ALA A 259 9.56 -10.12 1.15
C ALA A 259 8.88 -9.29 2.27
N ASN A 260 7.59 -9.55 2.53
CA ASN A 260 6.76 -8.83 3.49
C ASN A 260 6.89 -7.30 3.37
N VAL A 261 6.88 -6.78 2.13
CA VAL A 261 6.99 -5.34 1.84
C VAL A 261 5.94 -4.50 2.58
N ARG A 262 4.80 -5.09 2.94
CA ARG A 262 3.80 -4.47 3.85
C ARG A 262 4.43 -3.87 5.12
N SER A 263 5.40 -4.54 5.73
CA SER A 263 5.98 -4.15 7.02
C SER A 263 7.00 -3.01 6.94
N TRP A 264 7.59 -2.75 5.77
CA TRP A 264 8.70 -1.81 5.62
C TRP A 264 8.57 -0.86 4.43
N GLY A 265 7.63 -1.09 3.50
CA GLY A 265 7.45 -0.29 2.29
C GLY A 265 7.23 1.20 2.58
N ALA A 266 6.48 1.51 3.63
CA ALA A 266 6.22 2.88 4.10
C ALA A 266 7.47 3.64 4.58
N GLU A 267 8.60 2.96 4.77
CA GLU A 267 9.85 3.60 5.16
C GLU A 267 10.70 4.04 3.95
N VAL A 268 10.46 3.41 2.80
CA VAL A 268 11.32 3.58 1.60
C VAL A 268 10.56 4.05 0.37
N GLY A 269 9.23 4.00 0.34
CA GLY A 269 8.40 4.42 -0.79
C GLY A 269 7.16 5.22 -0.39
N THR A 270 6.56 5.90 -1.37
CA THR A 270 5.23 6.52 -1.23
C THR A 270 4.10 5.51 -1.38
N MET A 271 4.36 4.41 -2.10
CA MET A 271 3.42 3.34 -2.37
C MET A 271 4.17 2.03 -2.62
N TRP A 272 3.52 0.89 -2.38
CA TRP A 272 4.12 -0.43 -2.61
C TRP A 272 3.09 -1.46 -3.09
N ARG A 273 3.51 -2.24 -4.09
CA ARG A 273 2.69 -3.31 -4.69
C ARG A 273 2.32 -4.37 -3.66
N THR A 274 1.04 -4.74 -3.62
CA THR A 274 0.49 -5.71 -2.67
C THR A 274 0.33 -7.12 -3.22
N SER A 275 0.36 -7.25 -4.55
CA SER A 275 0.04 -8.45 -5.33
C SER A 275 0.96 -8.59 -6.56
N ARG A 276 0.92 -9.76 -7.21
CA ARG A 276 1.42 -9.95 -8.58
C ARG A 276 0.69 -9.06 -9.58
N ASP A 277 1.21 -9.03 -10.80
CA ASP A 277 0.66 -8.21 -11.88
C ASP A 277 -0.79 -8.59 -12.13
N ILE A 278 -1.65 -7.57 -12.21
CA ILE A 278 -3.04 -7.75 -12.59
C ILE A 278 -3.12 -8.19 -14.05
N ALA A 279 -4.16 -8.94 -14.38
CA ALA A 279 -4.54 -9.20 -15.77
C ALA A 279 -6.01 -8.77 -15.97
N PRO A 280 -6.47 -8.53 -17.20
CA PRO A 280 -7.76 -7.92 -17.48
C PRO A 280 -8.92 -8.94 -17.40
N SER A 281 -9.01 -9.66 -16.28
CA SER A 281 -10.13 -10.53 -15.94
C SER A 281 -10.64 -10.27 -14.54
N PHE A 282 -11.93 -10.51 -14.32
CA PHE A 282 -12.56 -10.27 -13.01
C PHE A 282 -11.90 -11.07 -11.88
N SER A 283 -11.49 -12.31 -12.16
CA SER A 283 -10.82 -13.18 -11.19
C SER A 283 -9.47 -12.63 -10.71
N GLN A 284 -8.69 -12.02 -11.62
CA GLN A 284 -7.41 -11.41 -11.29
C GLN A 284 -7.61 -10.08 -10.54
N MET A 285 -8.60 -9.29 -10.95
CA MET A 285 -9.00 -8.09 -10.20
C MET A 285 -9.38 -8.42 -8.75
N LEU A 286 -10.17 -9.48 -8.53
CA LEU A 286 -10.52 -9.95 -7.19
C LEU A 286 -9.29 -10.39 -6.39
N HIS A 287 -8.39 -11.17 -7.00
CA HIS A 287 -7.14 -11.58 -6.35
C HIS A 287 -6.35 -10.37 -5.86
N ASN A 288 -6.13 -9.38 -6.73
CA ASN A 288 -5.41 -8.16 -6.42
C ASN A 288 -6.10 -7.35 -5.31
N PHE A 289 -7.42 -7.15 -5.41
CA PHE A 289 -8.20 -6.45 -4.39
C PHE A 289 -8.11 -7.13 -3.02
N ASP A 290 -8.22 -8.46 -2.97
CA ASP A 290 -8.17 -9.21 -1.71
C ASP A 290 -6.80 -9.05 -0.99
N THR A 291 -5.71 -8.84 -1.74
CA THR A 291 -4.39 -8.56 -1.13
C THR A 291 -4.32 -7.25 -0.37
N VAL A 292 -5.17 -6.27 -0.69
CA VAL A 292 -5.18 -4.94 -0.05
C VAL A 292 -6.33 -4.75 0.93
N ALA A 293 -7.46 -5.45 0.76
CA ALA A 293 -8.69 -5.25 1.54
C ALA A 293 -8.53 -5.40 3.08
N THR A 294 -7.41 -5.97 3.52
CA THR A 294 -7.08 -6.28 4.93
C THR A 294 -5.82 -5.55 5.43
N ARG A 295 -5.40 -4.48 4.75
CA ARG A 295 -4.16 -3.73 5.05
C ARG A 295 -4.41 -2.27 5.43
N GLU A 296 -5.58 -1.99 5.99
CA GLU A 296 -6.07 -0.64 6.28
C GLU A 296 -5.10 0.22 7.11
N PHE A 297 -4.43 -0.34 8.12
CA PHE A 297 -3.47 0.39 8.96
C PHE A 297 -2.10 0.61 8.33
N TYR A 298 -1.85 0.05 7.15
CA TYR A 298 -0.62 0.26 6.39
C TYR A 298 -0.77 1.39 5.36
N ALA A 299 -1.98 1.88 5.11
CA ALA A 299 -2.25 2.99 4.21
C ALA A 299 -2.54 4.30 4.95
N GLY A 300 -2.24 5.43 4.31
CA GLY A 300 -2.54 6.78 4.77
C GLY A 300 -1.75 7.82 3.96
N PRO A 301 -1.92 9.12 4.23
CA PRO A 301 -1.17 10.17 3.54
C PRO A 301 0.34 9.88 3.51
N GLY A 302 0.90 9.85 2.29
CA GLY A 302 2.31 9.55 2.01
C GLY A 302 2.69 8.06 1.97
N ARG A 303 1.74 7.13 2.17
CA ARG A 303 2.01 5.70 2.25
C ARG A 303 0.81 4.88 1.74
N TRP A 304 0.88 4.33 0.53
CA TRP A 304 -0.28 3.71 -0.13
C TRP A 304 -0.05 2.24 -0.47
N ASN A 305 -1.03 1.40 -0.14
CA ASN A 305 -1.09 0.04 -0.66
C ASN A 305 -1.49 0.07 -2.14
N ASP A 306 -0.72 -0.58 -3.00
CA ASP A 306 -0.92 -0.61 -4.44
C ASP A 306 -1.35 -2.01 -4.94
N PRO A 307 -2.65 -2.25 -5.16
CA PRO A 307 -3.16 -3.49 -5.76
C PRO A 307 -2.97 -3.57 -7.28
N ASP A 308 -2.06 -2.77 -7.84
CA ASP A 308 -1.72 -2.66 -9.26
C ASP A 308 -2.69 -1.79 -10.08
N MET A 309 -2.35 -1.60 -11.35
CA MET A 309 -3.03 -0.74 -12.32
C MET A 309 -4.51 -1.08 -12.54
N LEU A 310 -5.26 -0.09 -13.03
CA LEU A 310 -6.64 -0.26 -13.50
C LEU A 310 -6.64 -0.87 -14.91
N GLU A 311 -7.42 -1.94 -15.07
CA GLU A 311 -7.67 -2.61 -16.37
C GLU A 311 -8.91 -2.05 -17.09
N ILE A 312 -9.41 -0.89 -16.68
CA ILE A 312 -10.64 -0.27 -17.20
C ILE A 312 -10.46 0.15 -18.65
N GLY A 313 -11.08 -0.60 -19.55
CA GLY A 313 -10.91 -0.53 -21.00
C GLY A 313 -10.23 -1.75 -21.62
N ASN A 314 -9.82 -2.73 -20.81
CA ASN A 314 -9.20 -3.98 -21.24
C ASN A 314 -10.05 -5.19 -20.80
N GLY A 315 -10.10 -6.25 -21.61
CA GLY A 315 -10.73 -7.53 -21.27
C GLY A 315 -12.13 -7.41 -20.67
N ASP A 316 -12.32 -7.98 -19.47
CA ASP A 316 -13.62 -7.99 -18.75
C ASP A 316 -14.11 -6.59 -18.31
N PHE A 317 -13.37 -5.52 -18.58
CA PHE A 317 -13.68 -4.15 -18.15
C PHE A 317 -13.78 -3.17 -19.33
N ASP A 318 -14.06 -3.66 -20.54
CA ASP A 318 -14.15 -2.85 -21.75
C ASP A 318 -15.44 -1.98 -21.84
N GLY A 319 -15.61 -1.27 -22.96
CA GLY A 319 -16.75 -0.37 -23.18
C GLY A 319 -18.12 -1.04 -23.22
N SER A 320 -18.18 -2.37 -23.35
CA SER A 320 -19.41 -3.17 -23.26
C SER A 320 -19.68 -3.71 -21.85
N HIS A 321 -18.69 -3.65 -20.96
CA HIS A 321 -18.72 -4.15 -19.57
C HIS A 321 -18.60 -3.00 -18.56
N LEU A 322 -19.43 -1.96 -18.70
CA LEU A 322 -19.37 -0.76 -17.85
C LEU A 322 -19.71 -1.05 -16.38
N LEU A 323 -20.46 -2.10 -16.07
CA LEU A 323 -20.77 -2.50 -14.70
C LEU A 323 -19.49 -2.98 -14.01
N GLU A 324 -18.76 -3.89 -14.65
CA GLU A 324 -17.50 -4.43 -14.18
C GLU A 324 -16.44 -3.33 -14.07
N ALA A 325 -16.37 -2.42 -15.05
CA ALA A 325 -15.50 -1.25 -15.00
C ALA A 325 -15.80 -0.35 -13.78
N ARG A 326 -17.08 -0.08 -13.49
CA ARG A 326 -17.51 0.67 -12.29
C ARG A 326 -17.17 -0.07 -11.00
N THR A 327 -17.37 -1.39 -10.97
CA THR A 327 -16.99 -2.23 -9.84
C THR A 327 -15.48 -2.12 -9.58
N HIS A 328 -14.64 -2.26 -10.61
CA HIS A 328 -13.19 -2.22 -10.48
C HIS A 328 -12.70 -0.89 -9.88
N ILE A 329 -13.08 0.27 -10.44
CA ILE A 329 -12.65 1.56 -9.88
C ILE A 329 -13.30 1.84 -8.51
N GLY A 330 -14.53 1.41 -8.28
CA GLY A 330 -15.21 1.56 -6.99
C GLY A 330 -14.46 0.84 -5.86
N LEU A 331 -14.00 -0.39 -6.13
CA LEU A 331 -13.18 -1.19 -5.22
C LEU A 331 -11.83 -0.50 -4.93
N TRP A 332 -11.13 0.00 -5.95
CA TRP A 332 -9.88 0.75 -5.75
C TRP A 332 -10.11 2.06 -4.99
N ALA A 333 -11.22 2.75 -5.26
CA ALA A 333 -11.57 4.01 -4.62
C ALA A 333 -11.84 3.84 -3.12
N ILE A 334 -12.63 2.84 -2.71
CA ILE A 334 -12.98 2.63 -1.31
C ILE A 334 -11.76 2.26 -0.45
N VAL A 335 -10.77 1.55 -1.01
CA VAL A 335 -9.54 1.21 -0.29
C VAL A 335 -8.42 2.25 -0.39
N ALA A 336 -8.68 3.41 -1.01
CA ALA A 336 -7.67 4.45 -1.24
C ALA A 336 -6.42 3.94 -1.99
N ALA A 337 -6.63 3.07 -2.99
CA ALA A 337 -5.57 2.61 -3.88
C ALA A 337 -5.16 3.71 -4.87
N PRO A 338 -3.91 3.73 -5.36
CA PRO A 338 -3.52 4.51 -6.53
C PRO A 338 -4.43 4.21 -7.73
N LEU A 339 -4.84 5.23 -8.49
CA LEU A 339 -5.66 5.07 -9.69
C LEU A 339 -4.78 5.26 -10.93
N MET A 340 -4.06 4.19 -11.29
CA MET A 340 -3.14 4.18 -12.44
C MET A 340 -3.79 3.48 -13.62
N ILE A 341 -4.19 4.21 -14.65
CA ILE A 341 -4.82 3.67 -15.87
C ILE A 341 -3.80 2.85 -16.67
N GLY A 342 -4.13 1.61 -17.04
CA GLY A 342 -3.30 0.75 -17.90
C GLY A 342 -3.75 0.66 -19.37
N THR A 343 -4.88 1.25 -19.74
CA THR A 343 -5.48 1.11 -21.09
C THR A 343 -4.87 2.06 -22.13
N ASP A 344 -4.86 1.62 -23.40
CA ASP A 344 -4.61 2.49 -24.55
C ASP A 344 -5.75 3.52 -24.70
N LEU A 345 -5.55 4.70 -24.12
CA LEU A 345 -6.56 5.75 -24.05
C LEU A 345 -6.95 6.32 -25.43
N SER A 346 -6.12 6.13 -26.47
CA SER A 346 -6.48 6.52 -27.84
C SER A 346 -7.67 5.73 -28.40
N LYS A 347 -7.98 4.59 -27.79
CA LYS A 347 -9.09 3.69 -28.16
C LYS A 347 -10.22 3.68 -27.14
N ALA A 348 -10.10 4.42 -26.04
CA ALA A 348 -11.08 4.42 -24.97
C ALA A 348 -12.37 5.16 -25.41
N PRO A 349 -13.55 4.49 -25.41
CA PRO A 349 -14.81 5.16 -25.71
C PRO A 349 -15.18 6.18 -24.61
N PRO A 350 -15.95 7.24 -24.94
CA PRO A 350 -16.32 8.28 -23.97
C PRO A 350 -16.97 7.75 -22.68
N ALA A 351 -17.74 6.67 -22.77
CA ALA A 351 -18.39 6.07 -21.61
C ALA A 351 -17.37 5.53 -20.57
N LEU A 352 -16.22 5.01 -21.00
CA LEU A 352 -15.15 4.57 -20.10
C LEU A 352 -14.40 5.75 -19.48
N ILE A 353 -14.19 6.81 -20.25
CA ILE A 353 -13.63 8.07 -19.74
C ILE A 353 -14.53 8.62 -18.63
N ASP A 354 -15.86 8.59 -18.80
CA ASP A 354 -16.82 9.03 -17.79
C ASP A 354 -16.79 8.17 -16.51
N VAL A 355 -16.54 6.87 -16.63
CA VAL A 355 -16.30 5.99 -15.47
C VAL A 355 -15.03 6.41 -14.73
N LEU A 356 -13.93 6.60 -15.45
CA LEU A 356 -12.62 6.96 -14.86
C LEU A 356 -12.65 8.31 -14.14
N LYS A 357 -13.37 9.31 -14.67
CA LYS A 357 -13.46 10.66 -14.07
C LYS A 357 -14.70 10.89 -13.19
N ALA A 358 -15.41 9.84 -12.79
CA ALA A 358 -16.64 9.95 -12.01
C ALA A 358 -16.41 10.78 -10.71
N PRO A 359 -16.96 12.01 -10.59
CA PRO A 359 -16.46 12.99 -9.63
C PRO A 359 -16.55 12.55 -8.17
N GLU A 360 -17.67 11.94 -7.75
CA GLU A 360 -17.85 11.53 -6.35
C GLU A 360 -17.08 10.24 -6.01
N VAL A 361 -16.82 9.38 -7.00
CA VAL A 361 -15.98 8.18 -6.84
C VAL A 361 -14.52 8.59 -6.66
N VAL A 362 -14.04 9.48 -7.52
CA VAL A 362 -12.70 10.06 -7.43
C VAL A 362 -12.54 10.84 -6.11
N ALA A 363 -13.55 11.61 -5.69
CA ALA A 363 -13.50 12.32 -4.41
C ALA A 363 -13.41 11.38 -3.20
N ILE A 364 -14.06 10.21 -3.24
CA ILE A 364 -13.92 9.18 -2.19
C ILE A 364 -12.49 8.62 -2.15
N ASN A 365 -11.88 8.36 -3.31
CA ASN A 365 -10.48 7.93 -3.38
C ASN A 365 -9.53 9.01 -2.84
N GLN A 366 -9.73 10.26 -3.28
CA GLN A 366 -8.89 11.43 -3.00
C GLN A 366 -9.25 12.18 -1.70
N ASP A 367 -10.09 11.60 -0.84
CA ASP A 367 -10.44 12.21 0.45
C ASP A 367 -9.18 12.47 1.30
N PRO A 368 -9.01 13.70 1.83
CA PRO A 368 -7.75 14.11 2.47
C PRO A 368 -7.50 13.46 3.84
N ALA A 369 -8.48 12.79 4.44
CA ALA A 369 -8.18 11.96 5.62
C ALA A 369 -7.35 10.73 5.23
N GLY A 370 -7.36 10.33 3.95
CA GLY A 370 -6.55 9.24 3.43
C GLY A 370 -6.85 7.88 4.04
N ASN A 371 -8.00 7.71 4.69
CA ASN A 371 -8.39 6.42 5.26
C ASN A 371 -8.61 5.40 4.15
N GLN A 372 -8.00 4.23 4.28
CA GLN A 372 -8.45 3.05 3.56
C GLN A 372 -9.78 2.55 4.15
N GLY A 373 -10.68 2.05 3.30
CA GLY A 373 -11.93 1.42 3.73
C GLY A 373 -11.70 0.15 4.54
N VAL A 374 -12.52 -0.03 5.57
CA VAL A 374 -12.48 -1.19 6.48
C VAL A 374 -13.60 -2.16 6.10
N LEU A 375 -13.31 -3.46 6.10
CA LEU A 375 -14.32 -4.50 5.95
C LEU A 375 -15.25 -4.51 7.17
N ALA A 376 -16.47 -3.97 6.98
CA ALA A 376 -17.53 -4.02 7.97
C ALA A 376 -18.23 -5.39 7.95
N TYR A 377 -18.37 -5.98 6.77
CA TYR A 377 -18.94 -7.32 6.55
C TYR A 377 -18.17 -8.06 5.44
N ALA A 378 -17.97 -9.37 5.61
CA ALA A 378 -17.51 -10.25 4.54
C ALA A 378 -17.98 -11.71 4.75
N ASP A 379 -18.39 -12.34 3.66
CA ASP A 379 -18.47 -13.80 3.47
C ASP A 379 -17.83 -14.19 2.10
N SER A 380 -18.09 -15.39 1.55
CA SER A 380 -17.58 -15.78 0.22
C SER A 380 -17.97 -14.82 -0.89
N ASP A 381 -19.17 -14.29 -0.78
CA ASP A 381 -20.00 -13.85 -1.89
C ASP A 381 -20.26 -12.35 -1.81
N ARG A 382 -20.20 -11.78 -0.60
CA ARG A 382 -20.65 -10.43 -0.29
C ARG A 382 -19.66 -9.73 0.62
N GLN A 383 -19.36 -8.48 0.28
CA GLN A 383 -18.54 -7.60 1.12
C GLN A 383 -19.22 -6.24 1.31
N ILE A 384 -19.07 -5.67 2.52
CA ILE A 384 -19.41 -4.27 2.80
C ILE A 384 -18.14 -3.60 3.35
N LEU A 385 -17.64 -2.59 2.62
CA LEU A 385 -16.51 -1.78 3.04
C LEU A 385 -16.97 -0.38 3.42
N VAL A 386 -16.40 0.16 4.51
CA VAL A 386 -16.75 1.48 5.02
C VAL A 386 -15.48 2.31 5.22
N LYS A 387 -15.46 3.51 4.64
CA LYS A 387 -14.37 4.49 4.75
C LYS A 387 -14.88 5.75 5.43
N THR A 388 -14.23 6.18 6.51
CA THR A 388 -14.52 7.49 7.13
C THR A 388 -13.84 8.59 6.32
N LEU A 389 -14.63 9.57 5.86
CA LEU A 389 -14.17 10.75 5.14
C LEU A 389 -13.73 11.85 6.11
N ALA A 390 -12.97 12.83 5.62
CA ALA A 390 -12.42 13.92 6.43
C ALA A 390 -13.49 14.78 7.11
N ASP A 391 -14.65 14.92 6.48
CA ASP A 391 -15.80 15.66 6.99
C ASP A 391 -16.67 14.86 7.98
N GLY A 392 -16.31 13.60 8.26
CA GLY A 392 -17.03 12.70 9.15
C GLY A 392 -18.06 11.81 8.47
N ARG A 393 -18.46 12.09 7.21
CA ARG A 393 -19.33 11.17 6.44
C ARG A 393 -18.65 9.81 6.26
N LYS A 394 -19.45 8.81 5.91
CA LYS A 394 -18.96 7.47 5.56
C LYS A 394 -19.13 7.21 4.08
N ALA A 395 -18.08 6.88 3.35
CA ALA A 395 -18.24 6.18 2.09
C ALA A 395 -18.51 4.70 2.39
N VAL A 396 -19.48 4.09 1.71
CA VAL A 396 -19.83 2.68 1.87
C VAL A 396 -19.97 2.01 0.52
N LEU A 397 -19.29 0.87 0.36
CA LEU A 397 -19.33 0.04 -0.83
C LEU A 397 -19.94 -1.32 -0.49
N LEU A 398 -21.01 -1.69 -1.18
CA LEU A 398 -21.63 -3.02 -1.12
C LEU A 398 -21.19 -3.77 -2.37
N PHE A 399 -20.58 -4.94 -2.23
CA PHE A 399 -20.00 -5.68 -3.36
C PHE A 399 -20.51 -7.10 -3.42
N ASN A 400 -21.18 -7.43 -4.54
CA ASN A 400 -21.52 -8.79 -4.92
C ASN A 400 -20.40 -9.41 -5.74
N ARG A 401 -19.72 -10.42 -5.17
CA ARG A 401 -18.60 -11.13 -5.80
C ARG A 401 -19.04 -12.23 -6.76
N THR A 402 -20.33 -12.53 -6.80
CA THR A 402 -20.85 -13.73 -7.46
C THR A 402 -21.43 -13.47 -8.84
N GLY A 403 -21.54 -14.53 -9.64
CA GLY A 403 -22.26 -14.52 -10.91
C GLY A 403 -23.79 -14.57 -10.78
N SER A 404 -24.37 -14.28 -9.61
CA SER A 404 -25.82 -14.33 -9.36
C SER A 404 -26.26 -13.12 -8.53
N PRO A 405 -27.54 -12.69 -8.59
CA PRO A 405 -28.03 -11.62 -7.74
C PRO A 405 -27.87 -11.96 -6.25
N ALA A 406 -27.54 -10.97 -5.43
CA ALA A 406 -27.32 -11.14 -4.00
C ALA A 406 -28.00 -10.05 -3.17
N ARG A 407 -28.55 -10.46 -2.02
CA ARG A 407 -29.18 -9.54 -1.06
C ARG A 407 -28.20 -9.10 0.01
N PHE A 408 -28.26 -7.81 0.32
CA PHE A 408 -27.46 -7.15 1.35
C PHE A 408 -28.38 -6.41 2.31
N THR A 409 -28.02 -6.45 3.58
CA THR A 409 -28.53 -5.60 4.65
C THR A 409 -27.39 -4.71 5.13
N LEU A 410 -27.48 -3.42 4.85
CA LEU A 410 -26.60 -2.40 5.40
C LEU A 410 -27.17 -1.93 6.74
N THR A 411 -26.38 -1.97 7.80
CA THR A 411 -26.82 -1.52 9.13
C THR A 411 -26.14 -0.22 9.55
N ALA A 412 -26.75 0.50 10.48
CA ALA A 412 -26.15 1.63 11.17
C ALA A 412 -24.86 1.22 11.92
N GLU A 413 -24.80 -0.02 12.42
CA GLU A 413 -23.62 -0.58 13.08
C GLU A 413 -22.42 -0.70 12.13
N HIS A 414 -22.62 -1.15 10.87
CA HIS A 414 -21.55 -1.17 9.86
C HIS A 414 -20.94 0.22 9.66
N LEU A 415 -21.80 1.26 9.68
CA LEU A 415 -21.41 2.66 9.50
C LEU A 415 -20.91 3.32 10.79
N LYS A 416 -20.97 2.62 11.94
CA LYS A 416 -20.71 3.18 13.28
C LYS A 416 -21.54 4.44 13.55
N MET A 417 -22.78 4.41 13.09
CA MET A 417 -23.81 5.42 13.29
C MET A 417 -24.88 4.96 14.29
N ASP A 418 -25.55 5.92 14.91
CA ASP A 418 -26.62 5.70 15.88
C ASP A 418 -27.81 5.04 15.18
N ALA A 419 -28.10 3.79 15.56
CA ALA A 419 -29.18 2.99 14.97
C ALA A 419 -30.58 3.58 15.18
N THR A 420 -30.75 4.51 16.11
CA THR A 420 -32.03 5.17 16.40
C THR A 420 -32.24 6.46 15.60
N ALA A 421 -31.20 6.93 14.89
CA ALA A 421 -31.24 8.17 14.14
C ALA A 421 -31.31 7.91 12.62
N PRO A 422 -31.89 8.85 11.85
CA PRO A 422 -31.88 8.76 10.39
C PRO A 422 -30.47 8.85 9.80
N ILE A 423 -30.19 8.01 8.80
CA ILE A 423 -28.96 7.96 8.01
C ILE A 423 -29.31 8.19 6.54
N ALA A 424 -28.88 9.32 5.98
CA ALA A 424 -29.09 9.67 4.59
C ALA A 424 -27.99 9.08 3.71
N LEU A 425 -28.38 8.46 2.59
CA LEU A 425 -27.47 7.93 1.57
C LEU A 425 -27.49 8.80 0.32
N ARG A 426 -26.33 8.96 -0.30
CA ARG A 426 -26.15 9.57 -1.62
C ARG A 426 -25.37 8.62 -2.52
N ASP A 427 -25.91 8.30 -3.68
CA ASP A 427 -25.28 7.44 -4.68
C ASP A 427 -24.18 8.19 -5.43
N ALA A 428 -22.95 7.68 -5.36
CA ALA A 428 -21.79 8.34 -5.96
C ALA A 428 -21.79 8.28 -7.50
N TRP A 429 -22.45 7.28 -8.09
CA TRP A 429 -22.56 7.13 -9.55
C TRP A 429 -23.70 7.99 -10.10
N ALA A 430 -24.88 7.93 -9.48
CA ALA A 430 -26.02 8.75 -9.87
C ALA A 430 -25.88 10.22 -9.48
N ARG A 431 -25.01 10.52 -8.50
CA ARG A 431 -24.83 11.86 -7.89
C ARG A 431 -26.16 12.41 -7.38
N ALA A 432 -26.93 11.52 -6.76
CA ALA A 432 -28.28 11.81 -6.31
C ALA A 432 -28.52 11.20 -4.93
N ASP A 433 -29.42 11.82 -4.18
CA ASP A 433 -29.82 11.29 -2.88
C ASP A 433 -30.55 9.96 -3.09
N ALA A 434 -30.10 8.93 -2.38
CA ALA A 434 -30.60 7.57 -2.50
C ALA A 434 -31.60 7.21 -1.40
N GLY A 435 -32.10 8.20 -0.66
CA GLY A 435 -33.04 8.04 0.46
C GLY A 435 -32.38 7.96 1.84
N THR A 436 -33.19 7.79 2.87
CA THR A 436 -32.77 7.74 4.28
C THR A 436 -33.26 6.45 4.93
N PHE A 437 -32.51 5.91 5.89
CA PHE A 437 -32.94 4.75 6.69
C PHE A 437 -32.59 4.92 8.17
N THR A 438 -33.23 4.12 9.02
CA THR A 438 -32.93 4.01 10.46
C THR A 438 -32.67 2.53 10.75
N ASP A 439 -31.72 2.23 11.63
CA ASP A 439 -31.24 0.88 11.96
C ASP A 439 -30.62 0.11 10.77
N LYS A 440 -31.41 -0.25 9.74
CA LYS A 440 -30.92 -1.01 8.59
C LYS A 440 -31.70 -0.73 7.31
N ARG A 441 -31.08 -1.06 6.17
CA ARG A 441 -31.69 -1.03 4.83
C ARG A 441 -31.25 -2.22 4.00
N GLU A 442 -32.18 -2.78 3.24
CA GLU A 442 -31.92 -3.88 2.31
C GLU A 442 -31.64 -3.38 0.89
N PHE A 443 -30.76 -4.10 0.20
CA PHE A 443 -30.40 -3.89 -1.20
C PHE A 443 -30.35 -5.25 -1.91
N GLU A 444 -30.67 -5.22 -3.20
CA GLU A 444 -30.47 -6.35 -4.10
C GLU A 444 -29.51 -5.90 -5.19
N LEU A 445 -28.37 -6.58 -5.29
CA LEU A 445 -27.31 -6.27 -6.23
C LEU A 445 -27.31 -7.30 -7.36
N LYS A 446 -27.04 -6.83 -8.57
CA LYS A 446 -26.79 -7.68 -9.75
C LYS A 446 -25.50 -8.48 -9.57
N PRO A 447 -25.29 -9.55 -10.36
CA PRO A 447 -24.00 -10.23 -10.44
C PRO A 447 -22.84 -9.23 -10.61
N LEU A 448 -21.75 -9.42 -9.88
CA LEU A 448 -20.51 -8.64 -9.98
C LEU A 448 -20.63 -7.13 -9.69
N GLU A 449 -21.79 -6.66 -9.23
CA GLU A 449 -22.08 -5.24 -9.01
C GLU A 449 -21.49 -4.74 -7.70
N ALA A 450 -20.96 -3.51 -7.74
CA ALA A 450 -20.67 -2.72 -6.56
C ALA A 450 -21.50 -1.43 -6.53
N LEU A 451 -22.25 -1.22 -5.44
CA LEU A 451 -22.91 0.05 -5.16
C LEU A 451 -22.02 0.89 -4.24
N LEU A 452 -21.79 2.14 -4.57
CA LEU A 452 -20.97 3.07 -3.80
C LEU A 452 -21.80 4.29 -3.38
N PHE A 453 -21.92 4.48 -2.07
CA PHE A 453 -22.64 5.60 -1.47
C PHE A 453 -21.75 6.44 -0.57
N THR A 454 -22.15 7.68 -0.32
CA THR A 454 -21.79 8.38 0.92
C THR A 454 -22.99 8.39 1.87
N ALA A 455 -22.73 8.25 3.17
CA ALA A 455 -23.70 8.18 4.24
C ALA A 455 -23.45 9.31 5.24
N THR A 456 -24.53 9.98 5.64
CA THR A 456 -24.53 11.07 6.63
C THR A 456 -25.55 10.75 7.71
N GLY A 457 -25.14 10.80 8.97
CA GLY A 457 -26.00 10.49 10.11
C GLY A 457 -25.32 10.79 11.43
N LYS A 458 -26.05 10.61 12.52
CA LYS A 458 -25.49 10.77 13.87
C LYS A 458 -24.54 9.61 14.18
N HIS A 459 -23.33 9.90 14.64
CA HIS A 459 -22.34 8.87 15.02
C HIS A 459 -22.72 8.15 16.32
N GLN A 460 -22.32 6.88 16.46
CA GLN A 460 -22.46 6.13 17.73
C GLN A 460 -21.70 6.76 18.89
N LEU A 461 -20.56 7.40 18.60
CA LEU A 461 -19.76 8.16 19.55
C LEU A 461 -19.97 9.65 19.28
N PRO A 462 -20.83 10.36 20.03
CA PRO A 462 -21.12 11.77 19.78
C PRO A 462 -19.91 12.69 20.02
N ARG A 463 -18.96 12.25 20.83
CA ARG A 463 -17.71 12.95 21.16
C ARG A 463 -16.56 11.95 21.06
N GLY A 464 -16.04 11.76 19.86
CA GLY A 464 -14.94 10.83 19.63
C GLY A 464 -15.06 10.00 18.35
N TYR A 465 -14.21 8.97 18.26
CA TYR A 465 -14.21 7.98 17.19
C TYR A 465 -13.61 6.66 17.68
N TYR A 466 -14.02 5.54 17.09
CA TYR A 466 -13.28 4.29 17.25
C TYR A 466 -11.97 4.40 16.47
N VAL A 467 -10.86 3.94 17.04
CA VAL A 467 -9.55 4.00 16.35
C VAL A 467 -9.60 3.26 15.01
N SER A 468 -10.39 2.17 14.94
CA SER A 468 -10.64 1.41 13.72
C SER A 468 -11.38 2.17 12.61
N GLU A 469 -11.95 3.35 12.88
CA GLU A 469 -12.60 4.19 11.85
C GLU A 469 -11.64 5.10 11.11
N ARG A 470 -10.46 5.36 11.70
CA ARG A 470 -9.48 6.31 11.17
C ARG A 470 -8.14 5.61 10.96
N PRO A 471 -8.08 4.59 10.09
CA PRO A 471 -6.87 3.81 9.89
C PRO A 471 -5.68 4.63 9.38
N ALA A 472 -5.89 5.79 8.73
CA ALA A 472 -4.78 6.66 8.32
C ALA A 472 -4.07 7.37 9.49
N ASN A 473 -4.74 7.49 10.65
CA ASN A 473 -4.11 7.96 11.91
C ASN A 473 -3.32 6.83 12.59
N VAL A 474 -3.48 5.61 12.06
CA VAL A 474 -2.75 4.34 12.24
C VAL A 474 -1.31 4.32 11.74
N TYR A 475 -0.28 4.10 12.54
CA TYR A 475 1.00 3.61 12.00
C TYR A 475 1.46 2.36 12.74
N VAL A 476 1.65 1.29 11.99
CA VAL A 476 2.14 0.01 12.49
C VAL A 476 3.67 0.09 12.62
N ALA A 477 4.14 0.57 13.77
CA ALA A 477 5.58 0.67 14.03
C ALA A 477 6.21 -0.68 14.35
N ARG A 478 5.40 -1.66 14.79
CA ARG A 478 5.73 -3.09 14.86
C ARG A 478 4.45 -3.91 14.84
N ASP A 479 4.39 -4.92 13.99
CA ASP A 479 3.19 -5.73 13.73
C ASP A 479 3.06 -6.96 14.65
N GLY A 480 4.10 -7.29 15.41
CA GLY A 480 4.14 -8.43 16.35
C GLY A 480 4.51 -9.76 15.69
N ILE A 481 4.87 -9.76 14.41
CA ILE A 481 5.16 -11.01 13.72
C ILE A 481 6.61 -11.42 13.99
N ARG A 482 6.78 -12.65 14.49
CA ARG A 482 8.07 -13.21 14.92
C ARG A 482 8.61 -14.30 14.01
N ALA A 483 7.74 -14.94 13.23
CA ALA A 483 8.09 -15.94 12.23
C ALA A 483 7.25 -15.64 10.99
N LEU A 484 7.87 -15.66 9.82
CA LEU A 484 7.16 -15.39 8.58
C LEU A 484 6.27 -16.61 8.29
N GLU A 485 5.00 -16.42 7.96
CA GLU A 485 4.17 -17.47 7.35
C GLU A 485 4.03 -17.15 5.84
N GLN A 486 3.16 -17.80 5.06
CA GLN A 486 2.79 -17.24 3.76
C GLN A 486 1.71 -16.19 3.98
N ASP A 487 1.61 -15.16 3.13
CA ASP A 487 0.40 -14.33 3.14
C ASP A 487 -0.77 -15.26 2.81
N PRO A 488 -1.93 -15.09 3.44
CA PRO A 488 -3.04 -15.98 3.21
C PRO A 488 -3.59 -15.82 1.79
N ILE A 489 -3.31 -16.78 0.90
CA ILE A 489 -3.76 -16.78 -0.51
C ILE A 489 -5.06 -17.60 -0.70
N GLY A 490 -5.65 -18.09 0.40
CA GLY A 490 -6.70 -19.11 0.36
C GLY A 490 -7.90 -18.82 1.24
N TYR A 491 -9.08 -18.92 0.61
CA TYR A 491 -10.41 -18.93 1.20
C TYR A 491 -10.64 -20.21 2.03
N ARG A 492 -11.00 -20.08 3.31
CA ARG A 492 -11.66 -21.15 4.07
C ARG A 492 -13.07 -20.72 4.42
N ALA A 493 -14.04 -21.23 3.67
CA ALA A 493 -15.46 -21.03 3.93
C ALA A 493 -15.83 -21.53 5.34
N LEU A 494 -16.64 -20.75 6.06
CA LEU A 494 -17.62 -21.30 6.98
C LEU A 494 -18.94 -20.58 6.71
N ALA A 495 -19.96 -21.30 6.23
CA ALA A 495 -21.36 -20.88 6.10
C ALA A 495 -21.72 -19.77 5.05
N SER A 496 -22.44 -20.16 3.99
CA SER A 496 -23.05 -19.31 2.94
C SER A 496 -24.53 -18.91 3.17
N TRP A 497 -25.06 -19.15 4.36
CA TRP A 497 -26.50 -19.15 4.68
C TRP A 497 -26.90 -18.03 5.67
N ALA A 498 -26.01 -17.07 5.92
CA ALA A 498 -26.23 -15.95 6.84
C ALA A 498 -26.74 -14.69 6.13
N THR A 499 -27.44 -13.83 6.86
CA THR A 499 -27.76 -12.44 6.45
C THR A 499 -26.54 -11.53 6.67
N THR A 500 -26.43 -10.42 5.95
CA THR A 500 -25.31 -9.48 6.14
C THR A 500 -25.46 -8.54 7.34
N ASP A 501 -26.49 -8.73 8.17
CA ASP A 501 -26.86 -7.86 9.31
C ASP A 501 -25.97 -8.02 10.55
N ASN A 502 -24.88 -8.76 10.43
CA ASN A 502 -23.87 -8.98 11.47
C ASN A 502 -22.46 -8.70 10.89
N GLY A 503 -21.41 -9.30 11.44
CA GLY A 503 -20.03 -9.12 10.96
C GLY A 503 -19.61 -10.07 9.82
N GLY A 504 -20.48 -11.01 9.45
CA GLY A 504 -20.23 -12.08 8.49
C GLY A 504 -19.49 -13.27 9.07
N THR A 505 -19.39 -14.33 8.27
CA THR A 505 -18.51 -15.47 8.50
C THR A 505 -17.24 -15.28 7.67
N ARG A 506 -16.39 -14.40 8.20
CA ARG A 506 -15.17 -13.98 7.54
C ARG A 506 -14.23 -15.17 7.29
N PRO A 507 -13.63 -15.28 6.10
CA PRO A 507 -12.66 -16.34 5.81
C PRO A 507 -11.53 -16.34 6.84
N ALA A 508 -11.29 -17.48 7.48
CA ALA A 508 -10.15 -17.62 8.37
C ALA A 508 -8.89 -17.84 7.54
N TYR A 509 -7.97 -16.89 7.63
CA TYR A 509 -6.74 -16.87 6.85
C TYR A 509 -5.60 -17.56 7.61
N ALA A 510 -4.91 -18.51 6.97
CA ALA A 510 -3.66 -19.08 7.47
C ALA A 510 -2.50 -18.25 6.91
N GLY A 511 -1.77 -17.56 7.77
CA GLY A 511 -0.70 -16.70 7.32
C GLY A 511 -0.61 -15.37 8.05
N TRP A 512 0.27 -14.51 7.55
CA TRP A 512 0.48 -13.17 8.07
C TRP A 512 -0.81 -12.35 8.15
N GLY A 513 -1.25 -12.11 9.37
CA GLY A 513 -2.14 -11.01 9.69
C GLY A 513 -1.34 -9.90 10.34
N GLY A 514 -1.34 -8.70 9.76
CA GLY A 514 -1.00 -7.50 10.50
C GLY A 514 -2.10 -7.15 11.51
N PRO A 515 -1.94 -6.04 12.25
CA PRO A 515 -3.05 -5.44 12.97
C PRO A 515 -4.23 -5.15 12.02
N ARG A 516 -5.46 -5.34 12.50
CA ARG A 516 -6.71 -5.22 11.73
C ARG A 516 -7.76 -4.42 12.47
N ALA A 517 -8.52 -3.63 11.72
CA ALA A 517 -9.66 -2.87 12.20
C ALA A 517 -10.88 -3.81 12.30
N ASP A 518 -11.47 -3.90 13.49
CA ASP A 518 -12.69 -4.64 13.78
C ASP A 518 -12.63 -6.18 13.53
N SER A 519 -11.45 -6.72 13.25
CA SER A 519 -11.17 -8.16 13.23
C SER A 519 -9.79 -8.47 13.77
N THR A 520 -9.54 -9.74 14.04
CA THR A 520 -8.21 -10.26 14.38
C THR A 520 -7.31 -10.24 13.15
N PRO A 521 -5.99 -10.37 13.32
CA PRO A 521 -5.05 -10.56 12.21
C PRO A 521 -5.46 -11.65 11.21
N TYR A 522 -6.16 -12.69 11.67
CA TYR A 522 -6.63 -13.81 10.84
C TYR A 522 -8.06 -13.62 10.31
N ASP A 523 -8.55 -12.39 10.34
CA ASP A 523 -9.88 -11.95 9.95
C ASP A 523 -11.04 -12.59 10.72
N GLN A 524 -10.81 -13.02 11.97
CA GLN A 524 -11.86 -13.52 12.85
C GLN A 524 -12.49 -12.38 13.66
N ALA A 525 -13.71 -12.57 14.15
CA ALA A 525 -14.35 -11.61 15.05
C ALA A 525 -13.55 -11.46 16.36
N LEU A 526 -13.44 -10.22 16.85
CA LEU A 526 -12.76 -9.92 18.11
C LEU A 526 -13.57 -10.48 19.28
N SER A 527 -12.94 -11.30 20.13
CA SER A 527 -13.58 -11.85 21.33
C SER A 527 -12.56 -12.16 22.41
N VAL A 528 -12.88 -11.80 23.66
CA VAL A 528 -12.05 -12.15 24.82
C VAL A 528 -12.93 -12.83 25.85
N GLN A 529 -12.63 -14.08 26.19
CA GLN A 529 -13.43 -14.88 27.13
C GLN A 529 -14.91 -14.93 26.73
N ARG A 530 -15.19 -15.14 25.44
CA ARG A 530 -16.51 -15.15 24.78
C ARG A 530 -17.25 -13.81 24.79
N GLN A 531 -16.65 -12.75 25.32
CA GLN A 531 -17.18 -11.41 25.15
C GLN A 531 -16.77 -10.88 23.77
N ALA A 532 -17.74 -10.82 22.86
CA ALA A 532 -17.53 -10.29 21.52
C ALA A 532 -17.37 -8.76 21.51
N PHE A 533 -16.52 -8.26 20.62
CA PHE A 533 -16.35 -6.85 20.33
C PHE A 533 -16.59 -6.60 18.84
N ARG A 534 -17.55 -5.72 18.55
CA ARG A 534 -17.88 -5.32 17.17
C ARG A 534 -16.90 -4.31 16.60
N HIS A 535 -16.31 -3.50 17.47
CA HIS A 535 -15.35 -2.47 17.09
C HIS A 535 -14.08 -2.62 17.93
N GLY A 536 -12.92 -2.37 17.33
CA GLY A 536 -11.64 -2.44 18.03
C GLY A 536 -10.46 -2.70 17.10
N ILE A 537 -9.34 -3.05 17.70
CA ILE A 537 -8.12 -3.44 16.97
C ILE A 537 -7.74 -4.85 17.38
N GLY A 538 -7.66 -5.75 16.41
CA GLY A 538 -6.99 -7.04 16.59
C GLY A 538 -5.53 -6.91 16.20
N ALA A 539 -4.63 -7.48 16.99
CA ALA A 539 -3.20 -7.47 16.71
C ALA A 539 -2.54 -8.76 17.21
N LEU A 540 -1.26 -8.95 16.88
CA LEU A 540 -0.42 -9.93 17.55
C LEU A 540 0.27 -9.30 18.76
N ALA A 541 0.61 -10.12 19.76
CA ALA A 541 1.47 -9.67 20.84
C ALA A 541 2.86 -9.29 20.30
N ASP A 542 3.60 -8.50 21.06
CA ASP A 542 4.78 -7.75 20.61
C ASP A 542 4.52 -6.76 19.46
N SER A 543 3.32 -6.19 19.44
CA SER A 543 2.97 -5.09 18.54
C SER A 543 3.16 -3.72 19.22
N ARG A 544 3.43 -2.71 18.38
CA ARG A 544 3.47 -1.29 18.74
C ARG A 544 2.78 -0.49 17.66
N LEU A 545 1.61 0.05 17.98
CA LEU A 545 0.81 0.87 17.07
C LEU A 545 0.88 2.33 17.52
N GLN A 546 1.17 3.22 16.60
CA GLN A 546 1.17 4.66 16.84
C GLN A 546 -0.15 5.25 16.35
N VAL A 547 -0.81 6.05 17.18
CA VAL A 547 -2.11 6.67 16.86
C VAL A 547 -2.01 8.17 17.05
N GLN A 548 -2.19 8.93 15.96
CA GLN A 548 -2.30 10.38 16.04
C GLN A 548 -3.58 10.77 16.80
N VAL A 549 -3.42 11.67 17.77
CA VAL A 549 -4.51 12.15 18.62
C VAL A 549 -4.92 13.55 18.17
N ALA A 550 -6.21 13.74 17.93
CA ALA A 550 -6.74 15.03 17.52
C ALA A 550 -6.67 16.05 18.68
N PRO A 551 -6.39 17.34 18.41
CA PRO A 551 -6.48 18.38 19.43
C PRO A 551 -7.85 18.38 20.12
N GLY A 552 -7.86 18.49 21.44
CA GLY A 552 -9.08 18.51 22.26
C GLY A 552 -9.57 17.14 22.72
N SER A 553 -8.98 16.04 22.24
CA SER A 553 -9.24 14.70 22.79
C SER A 553 -8.86 14.64 24.27
N GLN A 554 -9.72 14.02 25.06
CA GLN A 554 -9.60 13.95 26.51
C GLN A 554 -9.14 12.57 26.98
N ARG A 555 -9.56 11.50 26.30
CA ARG A 555 -9.38 10.17 26.83
C ARG A 555 -9.27 9.10 25.75
N PHE A 556 -8.37 8.14 25.97
CA PHE A 556 -8.39 6.85 25.29
C PHE A 556 -9.07 5.82 26.19
N VAL A 557 -9.89 4.94 25.61
CA VAL A 557 -10.55 3.84 26.30
C VAL A 557 -10.51 2.58 25.44
N ALA A 558 -10.19 1.44 26.04
CA ALA A 558 -10.29 0.12 25.44
C ALA A 558 -10.60 -0.95 26.52
N ARG A 559 -11.12 -2.11 26.09
CA ARG A 559 -11.19 -3.34 26.87
C ARG A 559 -10.23 -4.35 26.25
N VAL A 560 -9.15 -4.66 26.96
CA VAL A 560 -8.02 -5.41 26.40
C VAL A 560 -7.94 -6.84 26.92
N GLY A 561 -7.40 -7.75 26.11
CA GLY A 561 -7.15 -9.13 26.52
C GLY A 561 -6.55 -9.99 25.42
N VAL A 562 -6.18 -11.22 25.80
CA VAL A 562 -5.77 -12.27 24.86
C VAL A 562 -7.03 -12.78 24.16
N ASP A 563 -7.03 -12.73 22.84
CA ASP A 563 -8.22 -13.04 22.04
C ASP A 563 -8.51 -14.55 21.98
N ASP A 564 -9.79 -14.91 21.88
CA ASP A 564 -10.26 -16.29 21.83
C ASP A 564 -9.77 -17.06 20.58
N SER A 565 -9.40 -16.35 19.51
CA SER A 565 -8.78 -16.91 18.30
C SER A 565 -7.33 -17.37 18.49
N THR A 566 -6.69 -17.03 19.60
CA THR A 566 -5.25 -17.25 19.77
C THR A 566 -4.84 -18.73 19.68
N ARG A 567 -3.72 -18.98 18.98
CA ARG A 567 -3.02 -20.28 18.98
C ARG A 567 -2.00 -20.38 20.12
N GLY A 568 -1.31 -19.27 20.42
CA GLY A 568 -0.45 -19.13 21.59
C GLY A 568 -1.27 -18.93 22.87
N LYS A 569 -1.28 -19.94 23.76
CA LYS A 569 -2.14 -19.96 24.97
C LYS A 569 -1.37 -19.91 26.28
N THR A 570 -0.04 -19.92 26.22
CA THR A 570 0.82 -20.09 27.40
C THR A 570 1.44 -18.78 27.87
N ALA A 571 1.85 -17.92 26.94
CA ALA A 571 2.45 -16.64 27.28
C ALA A 571 1.39 -15.64 27.80
N ALA A 572 1.80 -14.82 28.76
CA ALA A 572 0.98 -13.71 29.24
C ALA A 572 1.27 -12.45 28.41
N VAL A 573 0.32 -11.52 28.34
CA VAL A 573 0.46 -10.25 27.63
C VAL A 573 0.10 -9.08 28.53
N SER A 574 0.94 -8.05 28.60
CA SER A 574 0.56 -6.75 29.17
C SER A 574 0.20 -5.77 28.07
N PHE A 575 -0.75 -4.89 28.36
CA PHE A 575 -1.17 -3.82 27.46
C PHE A 575 -0.73 -2.49 28.05
N GLU A 576 -0.18 -1.61 27.23
CA GLU A 576 0.37 -0.33 27.67
C GLU A 576 -0.10 0.77 26.71
N VAL A 577 -0.49 1.92 27.27
CA VAL A 577 -0.74 3.15 26.53
C VAL A 577 0.30 4.17 26.94
N TRP A 578 1.09 4.60 25.97
CA TRP A 578 2.07 5.67 26.14
C TRP A 578 1.61 6.90 25.38
N GLY A 579 1.76 8.09 25.95
CA GLY A 579 1.45 9.36 25.31
C GLY A 579 2.69 10.23 25.25
N ASP A 580 3.09 10.63 24.04
CA ASP A 580 4.30 11.43 23.79
C ASP A 580 5.54 10.91 24.55
N GLY A 581 5.69 9.58 24.62
CA GLY A 581 6.84 8.92 25.25
C GLY A 581 6.71 8.69 26.76
N ARG A 582 5.60 9.09 27.39
CA ARG A 582 5.30 8.83 28.81
C ARG A 582 4.23 7.77 28.97
N ARG A 583 4.44 6.78 29.85
CA ARG A 583 3.43 5.76 30.13
C ARG A 583 2.23 6.39 30.82
N LEU A 584 1.05 6.27 30.23
CA LEU A 584 -0.21 6.81 30.74
C LEU A 584 -1.02 5.75 31.45
N ALA A 585 -1.04 4.52 30.93
CA ALA A 585 -1.79 3.41 31.49
C ALA A 585 -1.14 2.06 31.15
N ALA A 586 -1.36 1.06 31.99
CA ALA A 586 -0.95 -0.31 31.71
C ALA A 586 -1.81 -1.34 32.46
N THR A 587 -1.85 -2.57 31.96
CA THR A 587 -2.39 -3.72 32.68
C THR A 587 -1.27 -4.57 33.31
N ALA A 588 -1.58 -5.28 34.40
CA ALA A 588 -0.77 -6.44 34.78
C ALA A 588 -0.88 -7.54 33.69
N PRO A 589 0.11 -8.44 33.55
CA PRO A 589 0.09 -9.49 32.54
C PRO A 589 -1.21 -10.32 32.59
N MET A 590 -1.82 -10.50 31.42
CA MET A 590 -3.08 -11.22 31.23
C MET A 590 -2.81 -12.51 30.45
N LYS A 591 -3.44 -13.61 30.84
CA LYS A 591 -3.34 -14.90 30.16
C LYS A 591 -4.58 -15.19 29.32
N PHE A 592 -4.47 -16.16 28.42
CA PHE A 592 -5.62 -16.74 27.74
C PHE A 592 -6.70 -17.18 28.75
N ASN A 593 -7.98 -17.06 28.37
CA ASN A 593 -9.16 -17.37 29.18
C ASN A 593 -9.38 -16.48 30.43
N GLN A 594 -8.71 -15.33 30.52
CA GLN A 594 -9.06 -14.29 31.49
C GLN A 594 -10.02 -13.26 30.86
N ALA A 595 -10.93 -12.72 31.66
CA ALA A 595 -11.85 -11.67 31.22
C ALA A 595 -11.11 -10.42 30.72
N ALA A 596 -11.70 -9.74 29.73
CA ALA A 596 -11.20 -8.47 29.23
C ALA A 596 -11.12 -7.42 30.35
N ARG A 597 -10.04 -6.64 30.37
CA ARG A 597 -9.81 -5.58 31.37
C ARG A 597 -9.97 -4.20 30.75
N ASP A 598 -10.59 -3.30 31.49
CA ASP A 598 -10.70 -1.90 31.09
C ASP A 598 -9.32 -1.24 31.19
N LEU A 599 -8.98 -0.47 30.16
CA LEU A 599 -7.75 0.30 30.08
C LEU A 599 -8.10 1.69 29.58
N SER A 600 -7.71 2.72 30.33
CA SER A 600 -7.98 4.11 29.97
C SER A 600 -6.80 5.02 30.27
N ALA A 601 -6.59 6.00 29.41
CA ALA A 601 -5.51 6.97 29.51
C ALA A 601 -6.03 8.40 29.28
N ASP A 602 -5.55 9.35 30.06
CA ASP A 602 -5.79 10.79 29.88
C ASP A 602 -4.97 11.32 28.69
N LEU A 603 -5.65 11.92 27.72
CA LEU A 603 -5.07 12.45 26.50
C LEU A 603 -4.95 13.98 26.48
N ARG A 604 -5.28 14.67 27.58
CA ARG A 604 -5.18 16.13 27.62
C ARG A 604 -3.75 16.57 27.36
N GLY A 605 -3.56 17.28 26.25
CA GLY A 605 -2.25 17.76 25.79
C GLY A 605 -1.39 16.70 25.09
N VAL A 606 -1.89 15.47 24.90
CA VAL A 606 -1.20 14.39 24.20
C VAL A 606 -1.44 14.49 22.70
N LYS A 607 -0.39 14.38 21.89
CA LYS A 607 -0.49 14.46 20.42
C LYS A 607 -0.38 13.09 19.75
N LEU A 608 0.32 12.17 20.39
CA LEU A 608 0.55 10.82 19.91
C LEU A 608 0.37 9.84 21.06
N ILE A 609 -0.37 8.76 20.80
CA ILE A 609 -0.29 7.58 21.67
C ILE A 609 0.37 6.40 20.98
N GLU A 610 1.02 5.56 21.78
CA GLU A 610 1.54 4.27 21.36
C GLU A 610 0.83 3.17 22.15
N LEU A 611 0.14 2.29 21.42
CA LEU A 611 -0.52 1.11 21.94
C LEU A 611 0.44 -0.07 21.83
N ILE A 612 0.90 -0.58 22.98
CA ILE A 612 1.86 -1.68 23.04
C ILE A 612 1.20 -2.89 23.68
N ALA A 613 1.21 -4.01 22.98
CA ALA A 613 0.87 -5.32 23.55
C ALA A 613 2.16 -6.11 23.69
N ARG A 614 2.62 -6.35 24.92
CA ARG A 614 3.92 -6.96 25.20
C ARG A 614 3.75 -8.38 25.70
N GLN A 615 4.35 -9.34 25.02
CA GLN A 615 4.36 -10.72 25.46
C GLN A 615 5.42 -10.95 26.54
N HIS A 616 5.06 -11.72 27.57
CA HIS A 616 5.93 -12.13 28.67
C HIS A 616 6.22 -13.63 28.53
N GLY A 617 7.48 -13.95 28.26
CA GLY A 617 7.94 -15.32 28.00
C GLY A 617 7.71 -15.76 26.55
N ALA A 618 8.27 -16.93 26.22
CA ALA A 618 8.02 -17.59 24.94
C ALA A 618 6.63 -18.22 24.94
N ASP A 619 6.02 -18.30 23.75
CA ASP A 619 4.87 -19.17 23.51
C ASP A 619 5.28 -20.18 22.45
N THR A 620 5.19 -21.47 22.76
CA THR A 620 5.62 -22.55 21.86
C THR A 620 4.46 -23.10 21.03
N THR A 621 3.21 -22.68 21.28
CA THR A 621 2.02 -23.23 20.61
C THR A 621 1.52 -22.36 19.46
N GLY A 622 2.14 -21.19 19.25
CA GLY A 622 1.89 -20.33 18.11
C GLY A 622 1.89 -18.84 18.49
N PRO A 623 1.54 -17.98 17.52
CA PRO A 623 1.41 -16.54 17.76
C PRO A 623 0.26 -16.25 18.76
N VAL A 624 0.50 -15.28 19.64
CA VAL A 624 -0.51 -14.81 20.60
C VAL A 624 -1.31 -13.68 19.97
N VAL A 625 -2.62 -13.88 19.81
CA VAL A 625 -3.55 -12.86 19.31
C VAL A 625 -4.10 -12.05 20.47
N VAL A 626 -4.19 -10.74 20.29
CA VAL A 626 -4.65 -9.79 21.30
C VAL A 626 -5.71 -8.87 20.72
N THR A 627 -6.60 -8.42 21.59
CA THR A 627 -7.71 -7.54 21.23
C THR A 627 -7.69 -6.27 22.06
N TRP A 628 -7.76 -5.12 21.38
CA TRP A 628 -8.08 -3.81 21.94
C TRP A 628 -9.56 -3.53 21.64
N GLY A 629 -10.44 -4.16 22.41
CA GLY A 629 -11.90 -4.12 22.20
C GLY A 629 -12.47 -2.74 22.50
N ALA A 630 -13.37 -2.26 21.64
CA ALA A 630 -13.98 -0.94 21.69
C ALA A 630 -12.97 0.22 21.84
N ALA A 631 -11.76 0.06 21.30
CA ALA A 631 -10.70 1.06 21.33
C ALA A 631 -11.15 2.36 20.67
N ARG A 632 -11.21 3.43 21.45
CA ARG A 632 -11.73 4.73 21.02
C ARG A 632 -11.02 5.89 21.68
N ILE A 633 -11.09 7.04 21.01
CA ILE A 633 -10.63 8.33 21.49
C ILE A 633 -11.87 9.21 21.68
N GLU A 634 -12.02 9.80 22.86
CA GLU A 634 -13.15 10.66 23.28
C GLU A 634 -12.74 12.12 23.45
#